data_AF-A0A3A9E0F2-F1
#
_entry.id   AF-A0A3A9E0F2-F1
#
_cell.length_a   1.000
_cell.length_b   1.000
_cell.length_c   1.000
_cell.angle_alpha   90.00
_cell.angle_beta   90.00
_cell.angle_gamma   90.00
#
_symmetry.space_group_name_H-M   'P 1'
#
loop_
_entity.id
_entity.type
_entity.pdbx_description
1 polymer ?
#
loop_
_entity_poly.entity_id
_entity_poly.type
_entity_poly.pdbx_seq_one_letter_code
_entity_poly.pdbx_strand_id
1 'polypeptide(L)'
;MYFWLSSGGIEEGGRPYLKIGRLFLGSLCMAFVAPCRPQLLLGSFFSILLFWEFIFQKRMLFAWNKKGMLATFCFLSPYFVTAFWLMYYNYARFGSVFDFGANYNLTGNAMIYRGFHLDRIPLALFSYLFVPTGFTNRFPFVAPSTMSSSYQGVSTVECLIGGLMYNHVFLIPGLMVWKMGGWIKNKKAYFFALSACLSAIVIIITDAQMAGVLNRYFGDFAWLLMIAAFLSLLGMYDGLADKKARYFFCLVFFCSFVHSMAYQLLGIFTDVGVTLEVNNGLMFYRISHLVEFWL
;
A
#
# COMPACT_ATOMS: atom_id res chain seq x y z
N MET A 1 -0.60 -10.25 -5.28
CA MET A 1 -1.83 -10.67 -4.57
C MET A 1 -2.77 -11.54 -5.40
N TYR A 2 -3.22 -11.13 -6.59
CA TYR A 2 -4.22 -11.89 -7.40
C TYR A 2 -3.92 -13.38 -7.58
N PHE A 3 -2.68 -13.74 -7.94
CA PHE A 3 -2.31 -15.13 -8.14
C PHE A 3 -2.37 -15.97 -6.85
N TRP A 4 -2.07 -15.39 -5.69
CA TRP A 4 -2.23 -16.07 -4.41
C TRP A 4 -3.70 -16.18 -3.99
N LEU A 5 -4.51 -15.14 -4.19
CA LEU A 5 -5.95 -15.20 -3.90
C LEU A 5 -6.67 -16.25 -4.74
N SER A 6 -6.24 -16.43 -6.00
CA SER A 6 -6.85 -17.35 -6.94
C SER A 6 -6.17 -18.74 -7.00
N SER A 7 -5.18 -19.00 -6.14
CA SER A 7 -4.49 -20.28 -6.10
C SER A 7 -5.20 -21.31 -5.22
N GLY A 8 -5.91 -20.88 -4.18
CA GLY A 8 -6.62 -21.76 -3.24
C GLY A 8 -8.13 -21.56 -3.29
N GLY A 9 -8.88 -22.66 -3.23
CA GLY A 9 -10.34 -22.62 -3.15
C GLY A 9 -10.93 -23.95 -2.69
N ILE A 10 -12.25 -23.97 -2.54
CA ILE A 10 -13.04 -25.18 -2.27
C ILE A 10 -13.85 -25.48 -3.54
N GLU A 11 -13.66 -26.66 -4.12
CA GLU A 11 -14.46 -27.14 -5.27
C GLU A 11 -15.91 -27.44 -4.86
N GLU A 12 -16.82 -27.53 -5.84
CA GLU A 12 -18.27 -27.82 -5.66
C GLU A 12 -18.60 -29.18 -5.01
N GLY A 13 -17.61 -29.91 -4.47
CA GLY A 13 -17.77 -31.11 -3.65
C GLY A 13 -17.11 -31.02 -2.26
N GLY A 14 -16.78 -29.81 -1.79
CA GLY A 14 -16.14 -29.59 -0.47
C GLY A 14 -14.65 -29.95 -0.42
N ARG A 15 -14.05 -30.34 -1.56
CA ARG A 15 -12.63 -30.69 -1.65
C ARG A 15 -11.79 -29.41 -1.81
N PRO A 16 -10.81 -29.16 -0.93
CA PRO A 16 -9.90 -28.04 -1.09
C PRO A 16 -8.91 -28.35 -2.22
N TYR A 17 -8.69 -27.38 -3.11
CA TYR A 17 -7.68 -27.46 -4.16
C TYR A 17 -6.66 -26.34 -4.01
N LEU A 18 -5.43 -26.60 -4.49
CA LEU A 18 -4.34 -25.63 -4.53
C LEU A 18 -3.64 -25.69 -5.89
N LYS A 19 -3.75 -24.62 -6.67
CA LYS A 19 -3.14 -24.49 -8.01
C LYS A 19 -1.68 -24.07 -7.87
N ILE A 20 -0.78 -25.04 -7.99
CA ILE A 20 0.67 -24.87 -7.81
C ILE A 20 1.26 -23.80 -8.75
N GLY A 21 0.84 -23.76 -10.02
CA GLY A 21 1.34 -22.75 -10.97
C GLY A 21 1.02 -21.31 -10.55
N ARG A 22 -0.18 -21.06 -10.02
CA ARG A 22 -0.57 -19.74 -9.52
C ARG A 22 0.14 -19.40 -8.21
N LEU A 23 0.37 -20.39 -7.36
CA LEU A 23 1.16 -20.22 -6.15
C LEU A 23 2.59 -19.76 -6.48
N PHE A 24 3.25 -20.45 -7.42
CA PHE A 24 4.59 -20.10 -7.91
C PHE A 24 4.62 -18.69 -8.52
N LEU A 25 3.68 -18.38 -9.42
CA LEU A 25 3.60 -17.05 -10.04
C LEU A 25 3.40 -15.94 -9.00
N GLY A 26 2.53 -16.16 -8.00
CA GLY A 26 2.33 -15.20 -6.91
C GLY A 26 3.61 -14.98 -6.09
N SER A 27 4.33 -16.05 -5.78
CA SER A 27 5.61 -15.98 -5.06
C SER A 27 6.71 -15.34 -5.89
N LEU A 28 6.75 -15.59 -7.21
CA LEU A 28 7.70 -14.97 -8.12
C LEU A 28 7.49 -13.46 -8.23
N CYS A 29 6.24 -13.02 -8.41
CA CYS A 29 5.89 -11.61 -8.41
C CYS A 29 6.33 -10.94 -7.11
N MET A 30 6.13 -11.60 -5.97
CA MET A 30 6.51 -11.04 -4.67
C MET A 30 8.03 -11.06 -4.45
N ALA A 31 8.73 -12.10 -4.91
CA ALA A 31 10.18 -12.18 -4.81
C ALA A 31 10.87 -11.05 -5.59
N PHE A 32 10.35 -10.69 -6.77
CA PHE A 32 10.85 -9.55 -7.55
C PHE A 32 10.58 -8.17 -6.94
N VAL A 33 9.81 -8.10 -5.85
CA VAL A 33 9.67 -6.85 -5.08
C VAL A 33 10.89 -6.60 -4.19
N ALA A 34 11.61 -7.67 -3.78
CA ALA A 34 12.80 -7.58 -2.93
C ALA A 34 13.86 -6.58 -3.40
N PRO A 35 14.28 -6.56 -4.68
CA PRO A 35 15.32 -5.63 -5.13
C PRO A 35 14.85 -4.18 -5.27
N CYS A 36 13.55 -3.93 -5.47
CA CYS A 36 13.06 -2.59 -5.74
C CYS A 36 12.54 -1.88 -4.48
N ARG A 37 11.84 -2.60 -3.60
CA ARG A 37 11.16 -2.06 -2.41
C ARG A 37 11.10 -3.15 -1.32
N PRO A 38 12.22 -3.45 -0.63
CA PRO A 38 12.29 -4.56 0.32
C PRO A 38 11.26 -4.45 1.45
N GLN A 39 10.86 -3.25 1.85
CA GLN A 39 9.81 -3.01 2.85
C GLN A 39 8.45 -3.61 2.45
N LEU A 40 8.16 -3.70 1.16
CA LEU A 40 6.93 -4.32 0.67
C LEU A 40 6.93 -5.83 0.84
N LEU A 41 8.08 -6.49 1.09
CA LEU A 41 8.13 -7.91 1.42
C LEU A 41 7.38 -8.24 2.72
N LEU A 42 7.06 -7.25 3.55
CA LEU A 42 6.09 -7.42 4.63
C LEU A 42 4.75 -7.97 4.11
N GLY A 43 4.43 -7.66 2.85
CA GLY A 43 3.28 -8.20 2.14
C GLY A 43 3.29 -9.74 2.03
N SER A 44 4.47 -10.37 2.10
CA SER A 44 4.61 -11.83 2.12
C SER A 44 4.06 -12.43 3.40
N PHE A 45 4.04 -11.72 4.53
CA PHE A 45 3.40 -12.22 5.75
C PHE A 45 1.88 -12.39 5.57
N PHE A 46 1.24 -11.66 4.65
CA PHE A 46 -0.17 -11.91 4.30
C PHE A 46 -0.39 -13.28 3.68
N SER A 47 0.62 -13.89 3.06
CA SER A 47 0.48 -15.24 2.51
C SER A 47 0.21 -16.25 3.63
N ILE A 48 0.72 -16.04 4.84
CA ILE A 48 0.48 -16.91 6.00
C ILE A 48 -0.98 -16.84 6.42
N LEU A 49 -1.55 -15.64 6.50
CA LEU A 49 -2.97 -15.44 6.85
C LEU A 49 -3.89 -15.96 5.74
N LEU A 50 -3.51 -15.72 4.48
CA LEU A 50 -4.26 -16.17 3.32
C LEU A 50 -4.30 -17.70 3.22
N PHE A 51 -3.16 -18.35 3.44
CA PHE A 51 -3.03 -19.80 3.36
C PHE A 51 -3.20 -20.49 4.71
N TRP A 52 -3.72 -19.80 5.75
CA TRP A 52 -3.83 -20.34 7.10
C TRP A 52 -4.54 -21.70 7.16
N GLU A 53 -5.67 -21.82 6.47
CA GLU A 53 -6.40 -23.10 6.36
C GLU A 53 -5.58 -24.17 5.62
N PHE A 54 -4.91 -23.79 4.54
CA PHE A 54 -4.10 -24.71 3.73
C PHE A 54 -2.83 -25.17 4.46
N ILE A 55 -2.27 -24.36 5.35
CA ILE A 55 -1.11 -24.66 6.18
C ILE A 55 -1.53 -25.52 7.37
N PHE A 56 -2.43 -25.03 8.22
CA PHE A 56 -2.70 -25.64 9.53
C PHE A 56 -3.82 -26.69 9.51
N GLN A 57 -4.89 -26.46 8.75
CA GLN A 57 -6.09 -27.32 8.79
C GLN A 57 -6.03 -28.43 7.72
N LYS A 58 -5.73 -28.06 6.48
CA LYS A 58 -5.73 -28.98 5.33
C LYS A 58 -4.35 -29.59 5.04
N ARG A 59 -3.28 -29.07 5.66
CA ARG A 59 -1.89 -29.55 5.51
C ARG A 59 -1.50 -29.78 4.04
N MET A 60 -1.84 -28.83 3.17
CA MET A 60 -1.48 -28.81 1.75
C MET A 60 -0.22 -27.98 1.49
N LEU A 61 0.17 -27.12 2.44
CA LEU A 61 1.43 -26.38 2.46
C LEU A 61 2.19 -26.73 3.74
N PHE A 62 3.52 -26.79 3.65
CA PHE A 62 4.45 -27.17 4.72
C PHE A 62 4.19 -28.55 5.35
N ALA A 63 3.54 -29.45 4.61
CA ALA A 63 3.28 -30.82 5.06
C ALA A 63 4.32 -31.82 4.54
N TRP A 64 4.59 -32.85 5.35
CA TRP A 64 5.55 -33.94 5.06
C TRP A 64 5.09 -34.95 3.98
N ASN A 65 4.08 -34.58 3.18
CA ASN A 65 3.57 -35.40 2.08
C ASN A 65 4.14 -34.90 0.74
N LYS A 66 4.35 -35.79 -0.24
CA LYS A 66 4.92 -35.44 -1.57
C LYS A 66 4.27 -34.19 -2.21
N LYS A 67 2.92 -34.12 -2.20
CA LYS A 67 2.18 -32.96 -2.73
C LYS A 67 2.40 -31.68 -1.93
N GLY A 68 2.50 -31.77 -0.60
CA GLY A 68 2.74 -30.63 0.29
C GLY A 68 4.17 -30.09 0.19
N MET A 69 5.15 -30.98 0.08
CA MET A 69 6.55 -30.62 -0.18
C MET A 69 6.69 -29.93 -1.53
N LEU A 70 6.05 -30.45 -2.59
CA LEU A 70 6.07 -29.82 -3.90
C LEU A 70 5.45 -28.41 -3.87
N ALA A 71 4.28 -28.25 -3.24
CA ALA A 71 3.65 -26.93 -3.11
C ALA A 71 4.50 -25.94 -2.32
N THR A 72 5.14 -26.40 -1.24
CA THR A 72 6.05 -25.58 -0.41
C THR A 72 7.30 -25.18 -1.19
N PHE A 73 7.89 -26.12 -1.93
CA PHE A 73 9.03 -25.86 -2.79
C PHE A 73 8.67 -24.84 -3.86
N CYS A 74 7.52 -24.98 -4.54
CA CYS A 74 7.05 -23.99 -5.52
C CYS A 74 6.74 -22.62 -4.90
N PHE A 75 6.33 -22.56 -3.63
CA PHE A 75 6.10 -21.31 -2.92
C PHE A 75 7.40 -20.59 -2.56
N LEU A 76 8.43 -21.33 -2.11
CA LEU A 76 9.68 -20.76 -1.61
C LEU A 76 10.76 -20.61 -2.68
N SER A 77 10.77 -21.46 -3.71
CA SER A 77 11.83 -21.46 -4.72
C SER A 77 12.02 -20.11 -5.42
N PRO A 78 10.97 -19.31 -5.74
CA PRO A 78 11.19 -18.01 -6.35
C PRO A 78 11.95 -17.04 -5.43
N TYR A 79 11.73 -17.10 -4.11
CA TYR A 79 12.44 -16.25 -3.15
C TYR A 79 13.92 -16.62 -3.09
N PHE A 80 14.24 -17.91 -2.98
CA PHE A 80 15.63 -18.37 -2.92
C PHE A 80 16.39 -18.08 -4.20
N VAL A 81 15.77 -18.33 -5.36
CA VAL A 81 16.37 -18.02 -6.67
C VAL A 81 16.64 -16.51 -6.78
N THR A 82 15.65 -15.67 -6.46
CA THR A 82 15.81 -14.22 -6.54
C THR A 82 16.87 -13.71 -5.56
N ALA A 83 16.85 -14.18 -4.32
CA ALA A 83 17.83 -13.82 -3.30
C ALA A 83 19.25 -14.24 -3.71
N PHE A 84 19.42 -15.44 -4.25
CA PHE A 84 20.71 -15.93 -4.74
C PHE A 84 21.27 -15.02 -5.85
N TRP A 85 20.46 -14.70 -6.86
CA TRP A 85 20.88 -13.81 -7.94
C TRP A 85 21.22 -12.40 -7.45
N LEU A 86 20.47 -11.87 -6.49
CA LEU A 86 20.75 -10.56 -5.89
C LEU A 86 22.04 -10.57 -5.07
N MET A 87 22.24 -11.58 -4.23
CA MET A 87 23.47 -11.73 -3.45
C MET A 87 24.69 -11.92 -4.35
N TYR A 88 24.56 -12.70 -5.42
CA TYR A 88 25.61 -12.87 -6.41
C TYR A 88 25.95 -11.55 -7.12
N TYR A 89 24.93 -10.80 -7.55
CA TYR A 89 25.10 -9.49 -8.15
C TYR A 89 25.79 -8.50 -7.19
N ASN A 90 25.33 -8.44 -5.94
CA ASN A 90 25.89 -7.56 -4.91
C ASN A 90 27.36 -7.92 -4.63
N TYR A 91 27.68 -9.21 -4.54
CA TYR A 91 29.07 -9.66 -4.39
C TYR A 91 29.95 -9.25 -5.57
N ALA A 92 29.48 -9.46 -6.80
CA ALA A 92 30.23 -9.10 -8.00
C ALA A 92 30.45 -7.58 -8.14
N ARG A 93 29.50 -6.75 -7.66
CA ARG A 93 29.54 -5.29 -7.80
C ARG A 93 30.19 -4.56 -6.63
N PHE A 94 29.91 -5.00 -5.40
CA PHE A 94 30.30 -4.31 -4.16
C PHE A 94 31.29 -5.13 -3.31
N GLY A 95 31.61 -6.36 -3.70
CA GLY A 95 32.48 -7.27 -2.94
C GLY A 95 31.82 -7.91 -1.71
N SER A 96 30.54 -7.64 -1.45
CA SER A 96 29.76 -8.19 -0.33
C SER A 96 28.36 -8.58 -0.76
N VAL A 97 27.89 -9.76 -0.33
CA VAL A 97 26.53 -10.25 -0.61
C VAL A 97 25.43 -9.44 0.08
N PHE A 98 25.76 -8.75 1.17
CA PHE A 98 24.82 -7.94 1.97
C PHE A 98 24.92 -6.44 1.69
N ASP A 99 25.77 -6.02 0.76
CA ASP A 99 25.83 -4.64 0.34
C ASP A 99 24.83 -4.41 -0.80
N PHE A 100 23.75 -3.69 -0.50
CA PHE A 100 22.69 -3.35 -1.44
C PHE A 100 22.92 -2.01 -2.15
N GLY A 101 24.12 -1.44 -2.04
CA GLY A 101 24.49 -0.24 -2.78
C GLY A 101 24.01 1.08 -2.17
N ALA A 102 23.35 1.04 -1.00
CA ALA A 102 22.77 2.22 -0.35
C ALA A 102 23.81 3.32 -0.05
N ASN A 103 25.05 2.93 0.23
CA ASN A 103 26.16 3.83 0.54
C ASN A 103 26.74 4.54 -0.70
N TYR A 104 26.46 4.04 -1.90
CA TYR A 104 26.99 4.57 -3.16
C TYR A 104 25.98 5.49 -3.87
N ASN A 105 24.88 5.81 -3.22
CA ASN A 105 23.81 6.59 -3.81
C ASN A 105 24.22 8.07 -3.91
N LEU A 106 24.30 8.60 -5.13
CA LEU A 106 24.66 9.99 -5.42
C LEU A 106 23.50 10.99 -5.28
N THR A 107 22.38 10.56 -4.70
CA THR A 107 21.22 11.43 -4.47
C THR A 107 21.45 12.44 -3.35
N GLY A 108 20.65 13.51 -3.33
CA GLY A 108 20.71 14.56 -2.30
C GLY A 108 20.45 14.11 -0.86
N ASN A 109 20.15 12.83 -0.62
CA ASN A 109 20.04 12.23 0.70
C ASN A 109 21.23 11.29 0.96
N ALA A 110 22.12 11.70 1.87
CA ALA A 110 23.19 10.84 2.37
C ALA A 110 22.61 9.74 3.26
N MET A 111 22.42 8.54 2.70
CA MET A 111 21.90 7.36 3.42
C MET A 111 22.81 6.92 4.57
N ILE A 112 24.11 7.19 4.47
CA ILE A 112 25.16 6.77 5.43
C ILE A 112 24.90 7.34 6.84
N TYR A 113 24.45 8.60 6.92
CA TYR A 113 24.27 9.31 8.20
C TYR A 113 22.81 9.43 8.63
N ARG A 114 21.89 8.84 7.84
CA ARG A 114 20.47 9.08 8.05
C ARG A 114 19.96 8.47 9.35
N GLY A 115 20.45 7.28 9.71
CA GLY A 115 20.09 6.58 10.94
C GLY A 115 18.58 6.29 11.09
N PHE A 116 18.23 5.63 12.20
CA PHE A 116 16.84 5.45 12.61
C PHE A 116 16.53 6.40 13.76
N HIS A 117 15.65 7.37 13.54
CA HIS A 117 15.34 8.39 14.54
C HIS A 117 13.83 8.42 14.84
N LEU A 118 13.47 8.12 16.09
CA LEU A 118 12.07 7.97 16.51
C LEU A 118 11.24 9.25 16.38
N ASP A 119 11.89 10.41 16.50
CA ASP A 119 11.31 11.75 16.38
C ASP A 119 10.74 12.03 14.97
N ARG A 120 11.19 11.34 13.92
CA ARG A 120 10.64 11.45 12.55
C ARG A 120 9.28 10.77 12.40
N ILE A 121 8.96 9.79 13.25
CA ILE A 121 7.77 8.93 13.08
C ILE A 121 6.47 9.73 13.15
N PRO A 122 6.22 10.58 14.18
CA PRO A 122 4.97 11.31 14.29
C PRO A 122 4.77 12.26 13.10
N LEU A 123 5.83 12.97 12.70
CA LEU A 123 5.78 13.88 11.56
C LEU A 123 5.46 13.12 10.27
N ALA A 124 6.08 11.96 10.05
CA ALA A 124 5.81 11.15 8.86
C ALA A 124 4.38 10.59 8.83
N LEU A 125 3.90 10.03 9.94
CA LEU A 125 2.53 9.52 10.03
C LEU A 125 1.51 10.63 9.79
N PHE A 126 1.72 11.80 10.40
CA PHE A 126 0.86 12.96 10.16
C PHE A 126 0.92 13.40 8.70
N SER A 127 2.13 13.48 8.14
CA SER A 127 2.36 13.92 6.76
C SER A 127 1.62 13.06 5.75
N TYR A 128 1.79 11.74 5.84
CA TYR A 128 1.16 10.80 4.90
C TYR A 128 -0.34 10.60 5.13
N LEU A 129 -0.82 10.68 6.38
CA LEU A 129 -2.22 10.33 6.67
C LEU A 129 -3.15 11.53 6.72
N PHE A 130 -2.71 12.67 7.27
CA PHE A 130 -3.65 13.70 7.75
C PHE A 130 -3.42 15.11 7.21
N VAL A 131 -2.35 15.35 6.45
CA VAL A 131 -2.08 16.68 5.91
C VAL A 131 -3.26 17.17 5.06
N PRO A 132 -3.76 18.39 5.30
CA PRO A 132 -4.83 18.94 4.49
C PRO A 132 -4.30 19.28 3.09
N THR A 133 -5.14 19.02 2.09
CA THR A 133 -4.86 19.42 0.71
C THR A 133 -5.08 20.92 0.54
N GLY A 134 -4.15 21.61 -0.14
CA GLY A 134 -4.31 23.02 -0.49
C GLY A 134 -5.36 23.19 -1.59
N PHE A 135 -6.16 24.25 -1.52
CA PHE A 135 -7.10 24.62 -2.57
C PHE A 135 -6.78 26.00 -3.13
N THR A 136 -7.00 26.16 -4.43
CA THR A 136 -6.78 27.42 -5.15
C THR A 136 -7.93 27.66 -6.13
N ASN A 137 -8.15 28.92 -6.50
CA ASN A 137 -9.19 29.31 -7.47
C ASN A 137 -8.70 29.25 -8.92
N ARG A 138 -7.59 28.54 -9.17
CA ARG A 138 -7.01 28.32 -10.49
C ARG A 138 -6.92 26.83 -10.75
N PHE A 139 -7.27 26.37 -11.95
CA PHE A 139 -7.14 24.99 -12.38
C PHE A 139 -5.70 24.52 -12.16
N PRO A 140 -5.49 23.33 -11.53
CA PRO A 140 -6.45 22.26 -11.26
C PRO A 140 -7.20 22.32 -9.91
N PHE A 141 -7.32 23.50 -9.31
CA PHE A 141 -8.01 23.79 -8.03
C PHE A 141 -7.40 23.15 -6.78
N VAL A 142 -6.53 22.17 -6.97
CA VAL A 142 -5.71 21.54 -5.94
C VAL A 142 -4.33 22.16 -5.99
N ALA A 143 -3.78 22.46 -4.82
CA ALA A 143 -2.44 23.00 -4.65
C ALA A 143 -1.62 22.09 -3.72
N PRO A 144 -0.30 22.02 -3.92
CA PRO A 144 0.58 21.32 -2.99
C PRO A 144 0.46 21.89 -1.57
N SER A 145 0.44 21.01 -0.58
CA SER A 145 0.33 21.37 0.83
C SER A 145 1.64 21.96 1.33
N THR A 146 1.59 23.19 1.83
CA THR A 146 2.74 23.84 2.49
C THR A 146 2.93 23.25 3.88
N MET A 147 3.85 22.28 4.01
CA MET A 147 4.23 21.71 5.30
C MET A 147 5.29 22.61 5.97
N SER A 148 4.85 23.52 6.85
CA SER A 148 5.76 24.18 7.80
C SER A 148 5.81 23.36 9.09
N SER A 149 6.96 22.77 9.39
CA SER A 149 7.17 22.00 10.63
C SER A 149 8.23 22.67 11.48
N SER A 150 7.97 22.81 12.79
CA SER A 150 8.97 23.25 13.77
C SER A 150 9.94 22.12 14.17
N TYR A 151 9.91 21.00 13.44
CA TYR A 151 10.82 19.88 13.64
C TYR A 151 12.26 20.31 13.39
N GLN A 152 13.10 20.21 14.41
CA GLN A 152 14.49 20.68 14.38
C GLN A 152 15.47 19.65 13.78
N GLY A 153 15.02 18.42 13.55
CA GLY A 153 15.83 17.38 12.92
C GLY A 153 15.85 17.47 11.39
N VAL A 154 16.79 16.76 10.77
CA VAL A 154 16.85 16.66 9.30
C VAL A 154 15.89 15.57 8.83
N SER A 155 14.87 15.97 8.07
CA SER A 155 13.96 15.06 7.37
C SER A 155 13.77 15.55 5.94
N THR A 156 13.94 14.64 4.98
CA THR A 156 13.65 14.90 3.58
C THR A 156 12.15 14.78 3.37
N VAL A 157 11.52 15.89 3.03
CA VAL A 157 10.08 15.97 2.78
C VAL A 157 9.91 16.62 1.41
N GLU A 158 9.34 15.87 0.46
CA GLU A 158 8.83 16.46 -0.77
C GLU A 158 7.48 17.14 -0.50
N CYS A 159 7.13 18.12 -1.33
CA CYS A 159 5.83 18.78 -1.20
C CYS A 159 4.72 17.76 -1.49
N LEU A 160 3.87 17.48 -0.49
CA LEU A 160 2.77 16.54 -0.62
C LEU A 160 1.53 17.23 -1.18
N ILE A 161 0.69 16.50 -1.90
CA ILE A 161 -0.62 17.00 -2.37
C ILE A 161 -1.71 16.59 -1.35
N GLY A 162 -1.38 16.61 -0.06
CA GLY A 162 -2.27 16.20 1.02
C GLY A 162 -2.18 14.73 1.42
N GLY A 163 -2.77 14.44 2.58
CA GLY A 163 -2.75 13.16 3.27
C GLY A 163 -3.84 12.22 2.81
N LEU A 164 -3.59 10.92 3.00
CA LEU A 164 -4.46 9.86 2.50
C LEU A 164 -5.87 9.91 3.11
N MET A 165 -6.00 10.14 4.42
CA MET A 165 -7.30 10.17 5.11
C MET A 165 -8.10 11.44 4.79
N TYR A 166 -7.41 12.55 4.51
CA TYR A 166 -8.06 13.81 4.12
C TYR A 166 -8.71 13.68 2.74
N ASN A 167 -7.99 13.13 1.78
CA ASN A 167 -8.45 12.98 0.39
C ASN A 167 -9.32 11.75 0.14
N HIS A 168 -9.18 10.71 0.97
CA HIS A 168 -9.88 9.43 0.83
C HIS A 168 -10.59 9.06 2.13
N VAL A 169 -11.62 9.83 2.47
CA VAL A 169 -12.42 9.68 3.71
C VAL A 169 -12.94 8.24 3.91
N PHE A 170 -13.21 7.51 2.82
CA PHE A 170 -13.67 6.11 2.89
C PHE A 170 -12.61 5.15 3.48
N LEU A 171 -11.35 5.58 3.64
CA LEU A 171 -10.28 4.78 4.25
C LEU A 171 -10.26 4.86 5.78
N ILE A 172 -10.92 5.84 6.38
CA ILE A 172 -10.92 6.07 7.84
C ILE A 172 -11.34 4.83 8.62
N PRO A 173 -12.40 4.07 8.24
CA PRO A 173 -12.75 2.83 8.95
C PRO A 173 -11.64 1.79 8.95
N GLY A 174 -10.82 1.74 7.90
CA GLY A 174 -9.67 0.84 7.80
C GLY A 174 -8.55 1.19 8.76
N LEU A 175 -8.28 2.49 8.95
CA LEU A 175 -7.35 2.93 9.98
C LEU A 175 -7.86 2.56 11.38
N MET A 176 -9.17 2.65 11.62
CA MET A 176 -9.79 2.35 12.91
C MET A 176 -10.21 0.86 13.06
N VAL A 177 -9.61 -0.04 12.29
CA VAL A 177 -9.99 -1.46 12.23
C VAL A 177 -9.98 -2.15 13.60
N TRP A 178 -9.12 -1.73 14.54
CA TRP A 178 -9.09 -2.29 15.90
C TRP A 178 -10.40 -2.09 16.68
N LYS A 179 -11.22 -1.09 16.31
CA LYS A 179 -12.56 -0.87 16.87
C LYS A 179 -13.66 -1.64 16.13
N MET A 180 -13.33 -2.28 15.01
CA MET A 180 -14.29 -2.94 14.12
C MET A 180 -14.54 -4.41 14.48
N GLY A 181 -13.98 -4.92 15.58
CA GLY A 181 -14.12 -6.33 15.99
C GLY A 181 -15.57 -6.77 16.24
N GLY A 182 -16.45 -5.86 16.66
CA GLY A 182 -17.88 -6.14 16.81
C GLY A 182 -18.68 -6.14 15.49
N TRP A 183 -18.15 -5.49 14.46
CA TRP A 183 -18.80 -5.35 13.15
C TRP A 183 -18.38 -6.47 12.19
N ILE A 184 -17.10 -6.85 12.21
CA ILE A 184 -16.57 -7.92 11.36
C ILE A 184 -16.78 -9.27 12.05
N LYS A 185 -17.89 -9.93 11.75
CA LYS A 185 -18.25 -11.24 12.35
C LYS A 185 -17.21 -12.34 12.05
N ASN A 186 -16.60 -12.32 10.86
CA ASN A 186 -15.59 -13.29 10.48
C ASN A 186 -14.22 -12.93 11.08
N LYS A 187 -13.80 -13.67 12.11
CA LYS A 187 -12.50 -13.47 12.79
C LYS A 187 -11.30 -13.48 11.82
N LYS A 188 -11.31 -14.31 10.76
CA LYS A 188 -10.21 -14.35 9.78
C LYS A 188 -10.14 -13.06 8.98
N ALA A 189 -11.28 -12.56 8.53
CA ALA A 189 -11.37 -11.27 7.83
C ALA A 189 -10.93 -10.11 8.75
N TYR A 190 -11.32 -10.14 10.03
CA TYR A 190 -10.88 -9.16 11.01
C TYR A 190 -9.35 -9.17 11.20
N PHE A 191 -8.74 -10.33 11.44
CA PHE A 191 -7.27 -10.43 11.58
C PHE A 191 -6.54 -10.06 10.28
N PHE A 192 -7.10 -10.37 9.12
CA PHE A 192 -6.55 -9.96 7.83
C PHE A 192 -6.60 -8.44 7.65
N ALA A 193 -7.72 -7.80 8.00
CA ALA A 193 -7.84 -6.34 7.96
C ALA A 193 -6.90 -5.66 8.98
N LEU A 194 -6.79 -6.20 10.20
CA LEU A 194 -5.91 -5.69 11.24
C LEU A 194 -4.44 -5.77 10.83
N SER A 195 -4.00 -6.91 10.32
CA SER A 195 -2.64 -7.07 9.80
C SER A 195 -2.37 -6.16 8.60
N ALA A 196 -3.34 -5.97 7.70
CA ALA A 196 -3.23 -5.04 6.57
C ALA A 196 -2.98 -3.61 7.06
N CYS A 197 -3.78 -3.15 8.02
CA CYS A 197 -3.58 -1.84 8.64
C CYS A 197 -2.21 -1.74 9.33
N LEU A 198 -1.81 -2.73 10.13
CA LEU A 198 -0.52 -2.71 10.83
C LEU A 198 0.66 -2.67 9.86
N SER A 199 0.63 -3.48 8.80
CA SER A 199 1.68 -3.46 7.78
C SER A 199 1.75 -2.12 7.04
N ALA A 200 0.61 -1.48 6.77
CA ALA A 200 0.61 -0.14 6.18
C ALA A 200 1.34 0.87 7.08
N ILE A 201 1.06 0.86 8.39
CA ILE A 201 1.73 1.74 9.35
C ILE A 201 3.23 1.44 9.42
N VAL A 202 3.63 0.17 9.46
CA VAL A 202 5.04 -0.22 9.45
C VAL A 202 5.73 0.25 8.17
N ILE A 203 5.11 0.09 7.01
CA ILE A 203 5.66 0.55 5.72
C ILE A 203 5.81 2.07 5.71
N ILE A 204 4.81 2.84 6.17
CA ILE A 204 4.91 4.30 6.30
C ILE A 204 6.14 4.69 7.14
N ILE A 205 6.32 4.04 8.28
CA ILE A 205 7.45 4.29 9.17
C ILE A 205 8.76 3.94 8.46
N THR A 206 8.84 2.76 7.84
CA THR A 206 10.05 2.29 7.17
C THR A 206 10.42 3.18 5.98
N ASP A 207 9.46 3.61 5.15
CA ASP A 207 9.69 4.54 4.03
C ASP A 207 10.19 5.90 4.51
N ALA A 208 9.55 6.44 5.55
CA ALA A 208 9.95 7.72 6.15
C ALA A 208 11.37 7.67 6.73
N GLN A 209 11.73 6.55 7.37
CA GLN A 209 13.04 6.37 7.98
C GLN A 209 14.12 6.14 6.94
N MET A 210 13.87 5.34 5.91
CA MET A 210 14.88 5.00 4.90
C MET A 210 15.04 6.11 3.86
N ALA A 211 13.97 6.68 3.33
CA ALA A 211 14.04 7.61 2.19
C ALA A 211 13.48 9.00 2.50
N GLY A 212 12.44 9.08 3.34
CA GLY A 212 11.77 10.32 3.71
C GLY A 212 10.29 10.32 3.36
N VAL A 213 9.69 11.50 3.38
CA VAL A 213 8.28 11.70 3.05
C VAL A 213 8.17 12.14 1.59
N LEU A 214 7.68 11.25 0.71
CA LEU A 214 7.65 11.46 -0.74
C LEU A 214 6.33 10.98 -1.35
N ASN A 215 5.85 11.66 -2.40
CA ASN A 215 4.56 11.31 -3.02
C ASN A 215 4.55 9.90 -3.64
N ARG A 216 5.68 9.41 -4.13
CA ARG A 216 5.77 8.08 -4.76
C ARG A 216 5.56 6.90 -3.80
N TYR A 217 5.62 7.13 -2.49
CA TYR A 217 5.47 6.07 -1.48
C TYR A 217 4.03 5.87 -1.03
N PHE A 218 3.08 6.76 -1.38
CA PHE A 218 1.65 6.47 -1.16
C PHE A 218 1.23 5.14 -1.78
N GLY A 219 1.80 4.78 -2.93
CA GLY A 219 1.54 3.49 -3.59
C GLY A 219 2.00 2.26 -2.79
N ASP A 220 2.90 2.40 -1.82
CA ASP A 220 3.44 1.27 -1.07
C ASP A 220 2.51 0.79 0.04
N PHE A 221 1.76 1.71 0.66
CA PHE A 221 0.91 1.41 1.81
C PHE A 221 -0.59 1.68 1.58
N ALA A 222 -0.97 2.54 0.62
CA ALA A 222 -2.37 2.90 0.43
C ALA A 222 -3.26 1.69 0.11
N TRP A 223 -2.76 0.72 -0.67
CA TRP A 223 -3.51 -0.49 -1.02
C TRP A 223 -3.79 -1.40 0.18
N LEU A 224 -2.91 -1.41 1.19
CA LEU A 224 -3.13 -2.14 2.43
C LEU A 224 -4.22 -1.49 3.27
N LEU A 225 -4.21 -0.16 3.36
CA LEU A 225 -5.28 0.60 4.01
C LEU A 225 -6.60 0.45 3.27
N MET A 226 -6.59 0.38 1.94
CA MET A 226 -7.79 0.06 1.15
C MET A 226 -8.37 -1.29 1.54
N ILE A 227 -7.55 -2.36 1.60
CA ILE A 227 -8.02 -3.69 2.02
C ILE A 227 -8.65 -3.64 3.41
N ALA A 228 -7.99 -3.00 4.37
CA ALA A 228 -8.51 -2.85 5.72
C ALA A 228 -9.86 -2.10 5.72
N ALA A 229 -9.94 -0.99 4.99
CA ALA A 229 -11.14 -0.17 4.88
C ALA A 229 -12.29 -0.91 4.23
N PHE A 230 -12.07 -1.63 3.12
CA PHE A 230 -13.10 -2.42 2.46
C PHE A 230 -13.69 -3.47 3.39
N LEU A 231 -12.86 -4.22 4.13
CA LEU A 231 -13.34 -5.23 5.07
C LEU A 231 -14.11 -4.61 6.25
N SER A 232 -13.65 -3.47 6.75
CA SER A 232 -14.36 -2.70 7.79
C SER A 232 -15.72 -2.18 7.29
N LEU A 233 -15.77 -1.59 6.09
CA LEU A 233 -17.00 -1.09 5.48
C LEU A 233 -18.01 -2.20 5.22
N LEU A 234 -17.57 -3.37 4.75
CA LEU A 234 -18.43 -4.54 4.58
C LEU A 234 -18.99 -5.02 5.93
N GLY A 235 -18.15 -5.11 6.97
CA GLY A 235 -18.61 -5.46 8.31
C GLY A 235 -19.63 -4.46 8.88
N MET A 236 -19.42 -3.17 8.63
CA MET A 236 -20.39 -2.13 8.98
C MET A 236 -21.72 -2.31 8.25
N TYR A 237 -21.67 -2.53 6.94
CA TYR A 237 -22.87 -2.76 6.12
C TYR A 237 -23.69 -3.97 6.58
N ASP A 238 -23.03 -5.08 6.89
CA ASP A 238 -23.67 -6.30 7.39
C ASP A 238 -24.28 -6.12 8.80
N GLY A 239 -23.70 -5.23 9.61
CA GLY A 239 -24.19 -4.89 10.95
C GLY A 239 -25.40 -3.96 10.97
N LEU A 240 -25.65 -3.21 9.90
CA LEU A 240 -26.82 -2.33 9.79
C LEU A 240 -28.07 -3.18 9.53
N ALA A 241 -29.07 -3.13 10.42
CA ALA A 241 -30.32 -3.88 10.27
C ALA A 241 -31.35 -3.14 9.41
N ASP A 242 -31.42 -1.81 9.53
CA ASP A 242 -32.41 -0.98 8.83
C ASP A 242 -32.02 -0.70 7.37
N LYS A 243 -32.99 -0.85 6.46
CA LYS A 243 -32.84 -0.59 5.02
C LYS A 243 -32.53 0.89 4.75
N LYS A 244 -33.13 1.83 5.50
CA LYS A 244 -32.83 3.27 5.33
C LYS A 244 -31.39 3.59 5.74
N ALA A 245 -30.95 3.03 6.87
CA ALA A 245 -29.56 3.17 7.33
C ALA A 245 -28.54 2.60 6.33
N ARG A 246 -28.82 1.43 5.73
CA ARG A 246 -27.97 0.86 4.67
C ARG A 246 -27.90 1.74 3.44
N TYR A 247 -29.05 2.28 3.00
CA TYR A 247 -29.07 3.19 1.85
C TYR A 247 -28.26 4.46 2.12
N PHE A 248 -28.44 5.08 3.29
CA PHE A 248 -27.67 6.25 3.69
C PHE A 248 -26.17 5.95 3.76
N PHE A 249 -25.79 4.79 4.32
CA PHE A 249 -24.39 4.34 4.33
C PHE A 249 -23.82 4.20 2.91
N CYS A 250 -24.54 3.55 2.00
CA CYS A 250 -24.12 3.42 0.60
C CYS A 250 -23.99 4.78 -0.09
N LEU A 251 -24.90 5.72 0.19
CA LEU A 251 -24.84 7.08 -0.34
C LEU A 251 -23.58 7.82 0.17
N VAL A 252 -23.30 7.78 1.47
CA VAL A 252 -22.09 8.41 2.05
C VAL A 252 -20.82 7.78 1.48
N PHE A 253 -20.78 6.45 1.35
CA PHE A 253 -19.66 5.75 0.74
C PHE A 253 -19.48 6.15 -0.73
N PHE A 254 -20.57 6.19 -1.50
CA PHE A 254 -20.55 6.61 -2.90
C PHE A 254 -20.05 8.05 -3.06
N CYS A 255 -20.57 9.00 -2.27
CA CYS A 255 -20.09 10.39 -2.28
C CYS A 255 -18.60 10.50 -1.92
N SER A 256 -18.15 9.75 -0.91
CA SER A 256 -16.72 9.70 -0.53
C SER A 256 -15.84 9.12 -1.63
N PHE A 257 -16.33 8.11 -2.34
CA PHE A 257 -15.63 7.50 -3.47
C PHE A 257 -15.56 8.46 -4.67
N VAL A 258 -16.67 9.13 -5.01
CA VAL A 258 -16.71 10.14 -6.08
C VAL A 258 -15.77 11.31 -5.76
N HIS A 259 -15.76 11.80 -4.52
CA HIS A 259 -14.82 12.81 -4.06
C HIS A 259 -13.36 12.37 -4.25
N SER A 260 -13.03 11.15 -3.81
CA SER A 260 -11.72 10.55 -4.00
C SER A 260 -11.31 10.46 -5.47
N MET A 261 -12.22 10.04 -6.36
CA MET A 261 -11.95 9.98 -7.79
C MET A 261 -11.72 11.36 -8.39
N ALA A 262 -12.56 12.34 -8.03
CA ALA A 262 -12.41 13.72 -8.46
C ALA A 262 -11.04 14.29 -8.01
N TYR A 263 -10.67 14.08 -6.76
CA TYR A 263 -9.36 14.48 -6.24
C TYR A 263 -8.20 13.83 -7.03
N GLN A 264 -8.26 12.53 -7.32
CA GLN A 264 -7.20 11.87 -8.10
C GLN A 264 -7.13 12.38 -9.54
N LEU A 265 -8.27 12.71 -10.16
CA LEU A 265 -8.31 13.31 -11.49
C LEU A 265 -7.65 14.70 -11.51
N LEU A 266 -7.90 15.52 -10.49
CA LEU A 266 -7.25 16.83 -10.34
C LEU A 266 -5.76 16.70 -10.01
N GLY A 267 -5.40 15.69 -9.20
CA GLY A 267 -4.03 15.38 -8.83
C GLY A 267 -3.11 15.11 -10.03
N ILE A 268 -3.64 14.54 -11.13
CA ILE A 268 -2.89 14.34 -12.39
C ILE A 268 -2.27 15.64 -12.90
N PHE A 269 -2.97 16.76 -12.73
CA PHE A 269 -2.54 18.08 -13.21
C PHE A 269 -1.68 18.85 -12.21
N THR A 270 -1.54 18.36 -10.97
CA THR A 270 -0.91 19.07 -9.84
C THR A 270 0.49 18.52 -9.53
N ASP A 271 1.18 17.92 -10.51
CA ASP A 271 2.49 17.30 -10.29
C ASP A 271 3.54 18.32 -9.77
N VAL A 272 4.30 17.93 -8.77
CA VAL A 272 5.33 18.75 -8.10
C VAL A 272 6.65 18.73 -8.87
N GLY A 273 6.87 17.74 -9.75
CA GLY A 273 8.08 17.60 -10.54
C GLY A 273 8.00 18.29 -11.90
N VAL A 274 7.37 17.63 -12.87
CA VAL A 274 7.20 18.17 -14.23
C VAL A 274 5.72 18.21 -14.56
N THR A 275 5.13 19.39 -14.47
CA THR A 275 3.69 19.57 -14.67
C THR A 275 3.26 19.27 -16.11
N LEU A 276 2.01 18.83 -16.26
CA LEU A 276 1.36 18.73 -17.56
C LEU A 276 1.31 20.07 -18.30
N GLU A 277 1.28 21.19 -17.57
CA GLU A 277 1.37 22.53 -18.14
C GLU A 277 2.67 22.73 -18.92
N VAL A 278 3.81 22.25 -18.39
CA VAL A 278 5.12 22.36 -19.04
C VAL A 278 5.30 21.32 -20.15
N ASN A 279 4.92 20.06 -19.89
CA ASN A 279 5.12 18.97 -20.86
C ASN A 279 4.13 18.98 -22.02
N ASN A 280 2.89 19.41 -21.79
CA ASN A 280 1.81 19.43 -22.78
C ASN A 280 0.79 20.54 -22.47
N GLY A 281 1.27 21.78 -22.56
CA GLY A 281 0.45 22.97 -22.29
C GLY A 281 -0.83 23.03 -23.13
N LEU A 282 -0.82 22.53 -24.37
CA LEU A 282 -2.02 22.50 -25.21
C LEU A 282 -3.14 21.67 -24.59
N MET A 283 -2.83 20.48 -24.08
CA MET A 283 -3.81 19.63 -23.41
C MET A 283 -4.27 20.26 -22.10
N PHE A 284 -3.32 20.81 -21.32
CA PHE A 284 -3.60 21.46 -20.04
C PHE A 284 -4.59 22.63 -20.22
N TYR A 285 -4.27 23.59 -21.10
CA TYR A 285 -5.12 24.76 -21.31
C TYR A 285 -6.45 24.41 -21.99
N ARG A 286 -6.51 23.42 -22.89
CA ARG A 286 -7.81 22.97 -23.43
C ARG A 286 -8.74 22.49 -22.32
N ILE A 287 -8.23 21.75 -21.35
CA ILE A 287 -9.02 21.26 -20.22
C ILE A 287 -9.33 22.40 -19.26
N SER A 288 -8.37 23.30 -18.99
CA SER A 288 -8.59 24.44 -18.10
C SER A 288 -9.73 25.33 -18.60
N HIS A 289 -9.78 25.67 -19.89
CA HIS A 289 -10.82 26.52 -20.49
C HIS A 289 -12.21 25.84 -20.54
N LEU A 290 -12.28 24.51 -20.43
CA LEU A 290 -13.57 23.81 -20.34
C LEU A 290 -14.19 23.92 -18.94
N VAL A 291 -13.39 24.20 -17.91
CA VAL A 291 -13.79 24.12 -16.50
C VAL A 291 -13.72 25.50 -15.82
N GLU A 292 -12.68 26.28 -16.09
CA GLU A 292 -12.56 27.66 -15.64
C GLU A 292 -13.38 28.58 -16.55
N PHE A 293 -14.62 28.84 -16.15
CA PHE A 293 -15.52 29.72 -16.90
C PHE A 293 -15.24 31.22 -16.71
N TRP A 294 -14.31 31.58 -15.82
CA TRP A 294 -13.96 32.97 -15.46
C TRP A 294 -12.59 33.41 -16.01
N LEU A 295 -12.05 32.68 -16.98
CA LEU A 295 -10.87 33.08 -17.77
C LEU A 295 -11.23 34.11 -18.84
#